data_AF-A0A852C360-F1
#
_entry.id   AF-A0A852C360-F1
#
_cell.length_a   1.000
_cell.length_b   1.000
_cell.length_c   1.000
_cell.angle_alpha   90.00
_cell.angle_beta   90.00
_cell.angle_gamma   90.00
#
_symmetry.space_group_name_H-M   'P 1'
#
loop_
_entity.id
_entity.type
_entity.pdbx_description
1 polymer ?
#
loop_
_entity_poly.entity_id
_entity_poly.type
_entity_poly.pdbx_seq_one_letter_code
_entity_poly.pdbx_strand_id
1 'polypeptide(L)'
;REMAKESTFRDLLEILMSASSEIKQACKDCHEVVDLDTCLLLITECFRCLRNACVECAKNQHVLRNLGLISTSVRLIELLHEIKIKEELLLTALRCSLQFLGNVAAGNRDSQNSIWKCAFPDLFLTCLTYSDEKVIAYCCMVLFTCLNSEKVREFLDPGNLTVALQVLKVYKEQLESEWSFLIFTDHLLKCPELVKALYAKLSNQERLSLLELLMAKVSEKNPVTSEDTNVLMRHADFLAGCFQEKCETVLKLTSAANAEDE
;
A
#
# COMPACT_ATOMS: atom_id res chain seq x y z
N ARG A 1 0.37 23.80 -16.88
CA ARG A 1 -0.95 23.79 -16.21
C ARG A 1 -1.09 25.07 -15.41
N GLU A 2 -2.23 25.74 -15.50
CA GLU A 2 -2.52 26.98 -14.76
C GLU A 2 -2.60 26.72 -13.26
N MET A 3 -2.18 27.72 -12.48
CA MET A 3 -2.17 27.68 -11.03
C MET A 3 -3.60 27.90 -10.51
N ALA A 4 -4.09 26.97 -9.70
CA ALA A 4 -5.33 27.19 -8.96
C ALA A 4 -5.05 28.13 -7.79
N LYS A 5 -6.03 28.97 -7.42
CA LYS A 5 -5.91 29.86 -6.27
C LYS A 5 -5.93 29.04 -4.98
N GLU A 6 -5.06 29.39 -4.03
CA GLU A 6 -5.04 28.74 -2.72
C GLU A 6 -6.41 28.81 -2.02
N SER A 7 -7.15 29.91 -2.19
CA SER A 7 -8.52 30.05 -1.66
C SER A 7 -9.43 28.92 -2.12
N THR A 8 -9.35 28.50 -3.38
CA THR A 8 -10.14 27.38 -3.90
C THR A 8 -9.84 26.07 -3.19
N PHE A 9 -8.58 25.83 -2.81
CA PHE A 9 -8.22 24.64 -2.04
C PHE A 9 -8.67 24.72 -0.58
N ARG A 10 -8.73 25.91 0.00
CA ARG A 10 -9.33 26.12 1.33
C ARG A 10 -10.83 25.84 1.31
N ASP A 11 -11.54 26.36 0.31
CA ASP A 11 -12.97 26.12 0.15
C ASP A 11 -13.26 24.62 0.02
N LEU A 12 -12.48 23.89 -0.78
CA LEU A 12 -12.59 22.42 -0.90
C LEU A 12 -12.27 21.70 0.40
N LEU A 13 -11.29 22.17 1.17
CA LEU A 13 -10.96 21.62 2.48
C LEU A 13 -12.12 21.81 3.47
N GLU A 14 -12.73 23.00 3.50
CA GLU A 14 -13.90 23.29 4.35
C GLU A 14 -15.09 22.40 3.98
N ILE A 15 -15.35 22.21 2.69
CA ILE A 15 -16.38 21.28 2.21
C ILE A 15 -16.11 19.85 2.69
N LEU A 16 -14.88 19.34 2.53
CA LEU A 16 -14.51 18.00 2.99
C LEU A 16 -14.68 17.84 4.50
N MET A 17 -14.32 18.85 5.29
CA MET A 17 -14.47 18.82 6.75
C MET A 17 -15.95 18.83 7.18
N SER A 18 -16.79 19.65 6.53
CA SER A 18 -18.22 19.69 6.81
C SER A 18 -18.89 18.36 6.46
N ALA A 19 -18.64 17.82 5.26
CA ALA A 19 -19.17 16.52 4.86
C ALA A 19 -18.68 15.38 5.78
N SER A 20 -17.43 15.43 6.24
CA SER A 20 -16.91 14.48 7.22
C SER A 20 -17.64 14.56 8.56
N SER A 21 -17.97 15.76 9.03
CA SER A 21 -18.73 15.96 10.27
C SER A 21 -20.14 15.39 10.15
N GLU A 22 -20.80 15.61 9.03
CA GLU A 22 -22.14 15.10 8.74
C GLU A 22 -22.16 13.55 8.69
N ILE A 23 -21.20 12.94 7.99
CA ILE A 23 -21.05 11.47 7.97
C ILE A 23 -20.81 10.92 9.38
N LYS A 24 -19.95 11.58 10.16
CA LYS A 24 -19.64 11.14 11.53
C LYS A 24 -20.86 11.23 12.44
N GLN A 25 -21.72 12.22 12.23
CA GLN A 25 -22.98 12.33 12.97
C GLN A 25 -23.97 11.23 12.55
N ALA A 26 -24.11 10.99 11.24
CA ALA A 26 -24.94 9.92 10.68
C ALA A 26 -24.57 8.53 11.20
N CYS A 27 -23.27 8.28 11.41
CA CYS A 27 -22.79 7.01 11.96
C CYS A 27 -23.11 6.83 13.45
N LYS A 28 -23.36 7.93 14.20
CA LYS A 28 -23.65 7.91 15.64
C LYS A 28 -25.14 7.92 15.94
N ASP A 29 -25.91 8.67 15.16
CA ASP A 29 -27.33 8.90 15.42
C ASP A 29 -28.19 8.09 14.45
N CYS A 30 -28.90 7.07 14.95
CA CYS A 30 -29.85 6.27 14.16
C CYS A 30 -31.13 7.03 13.75
N HIS A 31 -31.25 8.33 14.02
CA HIS A 31 -32.51 9.08 13.93
C HIS A 31 -32.52 10.27 12.96
N GLU A 32 -31.36 10.79 12.54
CA GLU A 32 -31.29 11.81 11.48
C GLU A 32 -30.98 11.15 10.14
N VAL A 33 -31.86 11.36 9.16
CA VAL A 33 -31.62 11.00 7.76
C VAL A 33 -30.64 12.02 7.19
N VAL A 34 -29.36 11.90 7.55
CA VAL A 34 -28.30 12.54 6.77
C VAL A 34 -28.33 11.89 5.39
N ASP A 35 -28.41 12.71 4.35
CA ASP A 35 -28.29 12.24 2.97
C ASP A 35 -26.83 11.87 2.70
N LEU A 36 -26.48 10.66 3.17
CA LEU A 36 -25.14 10.09 3.05
C LEU A 36 -24.70 10.07 1.59
N ASP A 37 -25.61 9.82 0.65
CA ASP A 37 -25.30 9.79 -0.78
C ASP A 37 -24.83 11.17 -1.27
N THR A 38 -25.52 12.24 -0.87
CA THR A 38 -25.09 13.61 -1.17
C THR A 38 -23.71 13.92 -0.59
N CYS A 39 -23.44 13.51 0.65
CA CYS A 39 -22.11 13.67 1.26
C CYS A 39 -21.02 12.91 0.48
N LEU A 40 -21.29 11.66 0.10
CA LEU A 40 -20.34 10.81 -0.64
C LEU A 40 -20.08 11.36 -2.05
N LEU A 41 -21.11 11.87 -2.73
CA LEU A 41 -20.98 12.55 -4.02
C LEU A 41 -20.13 13.82 -3.90
N LEU A 42 -20.39 14.64 -2.88
CA LEU A 42 -19.63 15.88 -2.66
C LEU A 42 -18.14 15.59 -2.36
N ILE A 43 -17.86 14.61 -1.52
CA ILE A 43 -16.50 14.13 -1.23
C ILE A 43 -15.82 13.63 -2.51
N THR A 44 -16.54 12.85 -3.31
CA THR A 44 -16.05 12.31 -4.59
C THR A 44 -15.63 13.44 -5.53
N GLU A 45 -16.48 14.44 -5.73
CA GLU A 45 -16.18 15.57 -6.63
C GLU A 45 -15.05 16.45 -6.10
N CYS A 46 -14.98 16.67 -4.79
CA CYS A 46 -13.85 17.36 -4.17
C CYS A 46 -12.54 16.63 -4.49
N PHE A 47 -12.48 15.31 -4.29
CA PHE A 47 -11.26 14.56 -4.60
C PHE A 47 -10.93 14.50 -6.08
N ARG A 48 -11.92 14.46 -6.98
CA ARG A 48 -11.69 14.58 -8.43
C ARG A 48 -11.04 15.92 -8.77
N CYS A 49 -11.56 17.02 -8.22
CA CYS A 49 -10.99 18.35 -8.38
C CYS A 49 -9.56 18.43 -7.86
N LEU A 50 -9.32 17.98 -6.62
CA LEU A 50 -7.99 18.01 -5.99
C LEU A 50 -6.97 17.16 -6.74
N ARG A 51 -7.33 15.92 -7.11
CA ARG A 51 -6.49 15.00 -7.89
C ARG A 51 -6.08 15.63 -9.22
N ASN A 52 -7.05 16.22 -9.93
CA ASN A 52 -6.80 16.83 -11.24
C ASN A 52 -5.96 18.12 -11.12
N ALA A 53 -6.12 18.88 -10.03
CA ALA A 53 -5.37 20.10 -9.79
C ALA A 53 -3.90 19.83 -9.43
N CYS A 54 -3.59 18.72 -8.76
CA CYS A 54 -2.23 18.44 -8.28
C CYS A 54 -1.37 17.57 -9.19
N VAL A 55 -1.96 16.84 -10.14
CA VAL A 55 -1.18 15.96 -11.03
C VAL A 55 -0.16 16.78 -11.84
N GLU A 56 1.11 16.36 -11.71
CA GLU A 56 2.29 17.00 -12.31
C GLU A 56 2.41 18.51 -12.02
N CYS A 57 1.90 18.96 -10.87
CA CYS A 57 1.95 20.36 -10.45
C CYS A 57 2.54 20.51 -9.05
N ALA A 58 3.87 20.57 -8.96
CA ALA A 58 4.60 20.71 -7.69
C ALA A 58 4.08 21.86 -6.81
N LYS A 59 3.78 23.01 -7.41
CA LYS A 59 3.24 24.17 -6.69
C LYS A 59 1.90 23.86 -6.02
N ASN A 60 0.96 23.26 -6.74
CA ASN A 60 -0.33 22.89 -6.17
C ASN A 60 -0.14 21.79 -5.11
N GLN A 61 0.71 20.79 -5.35
CA GLN A 61 1.02 19.76 -4.35
C GLN A 61 1.54 20.36 -3.03
N HIS A 62 2.44 21.35 -3.10
CA HIS A 62 2.94 22.06 -1.92
C HIS A 62 1.84 22.81 -1.17
N VAL A 63 0.99 23.55 -1.89
CA VAL A 63 -0.12 24.30 -1.27
C VAL A 63 -1.09 23.33 -0.58
N LEU A 64 -1.50 22.26 -1.26
CA LEU A 64 -2.41 21.25 -0.75
C LEU A 64 -1.87 20.58 0.52
N ARG A 65 -0.58 20.21 0.52
CA ARG A 65 0.10 19.68 1.71
C ARG A 65 0.10 20.70 2.85
N ASN A 66 0.48 21.95 2.59
CA ASN A 66 0.58 22.98 3.62
C ASN A 66 -0.79 23.34 4.23
N LEU A 67 -1.88 23.23 3.46
CA LEU A 67 -3.24 23.38 3.96
C LEU A 67 -3.72 22.19 4.80
N GLY A 68 -2.94 21.10 4.90
CA GLY A 68 -3.29 19.92 5.70
C GLY A 68 -4.19 18.91 4.99
N LEU A 69 -4.44 19.07 3.68
CA LEU A 69 -5.34 18.18 2.93
C LEU A 69 -4.90 16.72 2.94
N ILE A 70 -3.59 16.42 3.04
CA ILE A 70 -3.12 15.03 3.20
C ILE A 70 -3.69 14.40 4.48
N SER A 71 -3.51 15.06 5.62
CA SER A 71 -3.98 14.54 6.92
C SER A 71 -5.51 14.45 6.99
N THR A 72 -6.22 15.42 6.42
CA THR A 72 -7.68 15.40 6.32
C THR A 72 -8.16 14.25 5.45
N SER A 73 -7.52 14.00 4.31
CA SER A 73 -7.87 12.90 3.41
C SER A 73 -7.69 11.54 4.06
N VAL A 74 -6.59 11.32 4.78
CA VAL A 74 -6.36 10.04 5.49
C VAL A 74 -7.44 9.80 6.53
N ARG A 75 -7.73 10.79 7.39
CA ARG A 75 -8.80 10.71 8.39
C ARG A 75 -10.18 10.48 7.77
N LEU A 76 -10.43 11.08 6.61
CA LEU A 76 -11.69 10.88 5.89
C LEU A 76 -11.78 9.46 5.32
N ILE A 77 -10.69 8.89 4.79
CA ILE A 77 -10.68 7.50 4.33
C ILE A 77 -10.96 6.53 5.49
N GLU A 78 -10.38 6.77 6.66
CA GLU A 78 -10.65 5.99 7.88
C GLU A 78 -12.14 6.07 8.26
N LEU A 79 -12.73 7.27 8.27
CA LEU A 79 -14.16 7.45 8.53
C LEU A 79 -15.04 6.73 7.49
N LEU A 80 -14.71 6.85 6.21
CA LEU A 80 -15.41 6.14 5.13
C LEU A 80 -15.28 4.61 5.27
N HIS A 81 -14.17 4.13 5.84
CA HIS A 81 -14.02 2.71 6.14
C HIS A 81 -14.98 2.22 7.25
N GLU A 82 -15.34 3.06 8.22
CA GLU A 82 -16.27 2.70 9.31
C GLU A 82 -17.72 2.48 8.84
N ILE A 83 -18.10 3.02 7.68
CA ILE A 83 -19.44 2.84 7.10
C ILE A 83 -19.62 1.37 6.68
N LYS A 84 -20.58 0.67 7.31
CA LYS A 84 -20.77 -0.79 7.14
C LYS A 84 -21.21 -1.20 5.73
N ILE A 85 -22.07 -0.42 5.10
CA ILE A 85 -22.61 -0.76 3.78
C ILE A 85 -21.68 -0.18 2.72
N LYS A 86 -20.97 -1.07 2.03
CA LYS A 86 -20.02 -0.71 0.96
C LYS A 86 -20.73 -0.59 -0.38
N GLU A 87 -21.50 0.50 -0.54
CA GLU A 87 -22.16 0.83 -1.80
C GLU A 87 -21.20 1.50 -2.80
N GLU A 88 -21.59 1.54 -4.07
CA GLU A 88 -20.74 2.05 -5.15
C GLU A 88 -20.33 3.53 -4.95
N LEU A 89 -21.18 4.35 -4.34
CA LEU A 89 -20.85 5.75 -4.00
C LEU A 89 -19.69 5.82 -2.98
N LEU A 90 -19.73 4.97 -1.95
CA LEU A 90 -18.67 4.89 -0.94
C LEU A 90 -17.36 4.40 -1.54
N LEU A 91 -17.42 3.35 -2.36
CA LEU A 91 -16.24 2.84 -3.07
C LEU A 91 -15.67 3.90 -4.02
N THR A 92 -16.53 4.66 -4.70
CA THR A 92 -16.09 5.75 -5.58
C THR A 92 -15.39 6.87 -4.80
N ALA A 93 -15.91 7.26 -3.62
CA ALA A 93 -15.27 8.23 -2.75
C ALA A 93 -13.88 7.76 -2.29
N LEU A 94 -13.77 6.50 -1.84
CA LEU A 94 -12.51 5.86 -1.44
C LEU A 94 -11.49 5.78 -2.59
N ARG A 95 -11.95 5.38 -3.78
CA ARG A 95 -11.09 5.32 -4.98
C ARG A 95 -10.57 6.72 -5.36
N CYS A 96 -11.40 7.75 -5.29
CA CYS A 96 -10.99 9.11 -5.65
C CYS A 96 -10.03 9.71 -4.62
N SER A 97 -10.24 9.44 -3.32
CA SER A 97 -9.36 9.93 -2.25
C SER A 97 -7.97 9.27 -2.31
N LEU A 98 -7.88 7.96 -2.55
CA LEU A 98 -6.60 7.28 -2.75
C LEU A 98 -5.85 7.79 -3.99
N GLN A 99 -6.56 8.00 -5.10
CA GLN A 99 -5.94 8.61 -6.30
C GLN A 99 -5.42 10.03 -6.04
N PHE A 100 -6.14 10.83 -5.24
CA PHE A 100 -5.63 12.13 -4.81
C PHE A 100 -4.32 11.99 -4.02
N LEU A 101 -4.25 11.06 -3.05
CA LEU A 101 -3.02 10.82 -2.29
C LEU A 101 -1.85 10.41 -3.19
N GLY A 102 -2.08 9.57 -4.20
CA GLY A 102 -1.03 9.20 -5.17
C GLY A 102 -0.53 10.42 -5.95
N ASN A 103 -1.44 11.22 -6.49
CA ASN A 103 -1.09 12.38 -7.30
C ASN A 103 -0.44 13.51 -6.50
N VAL A 104 -0.83 13.74 -5.25
CA VAL A 104 -0.22 14.76 -4.40
C VAL A 104 1.21 14.37 -3.96
N ALA A 105 1.49 13.06 -3.92
CA ALA A 105 2.79 12.48 -3.60
C ALA A 105 3.73 12.36 -4.80
N ALA A 106 3.20 12.22 -6.01
CA ALA A 106 3.97 11.95 -7.21
C ALA A 106 5.07 13.00 -7.43
N GLY A 107 6.34 12.56 -7.36
CA GLY A 107 7.51 13.43 -7.49
C GLY A 107 7.75 14.41 -6.34
N ASN A 108 7.02 14.32 -5.22
CA ASN A 108 7.06 15.27 -4.12
C ASN A 108 7.41 14.59 -2.79
N ARG A 109 8.70 14.60 -2.43
CA ARG A 109 9.24 13.89 -1.25
C ARG A 109 8.58 14.32 0.07
N ASP A 110 8.29 15.60 0.24
CA ASP A 110 7.64 16.09 1.45
C ASP A 110 6.21 15.57 1.59
N SER A 111 5.46 15.53 0.48
CA SER A 111 4.11 14.95 0.44
C SER A 111 4.15 13.45 0.69
N GLN A 112 5.10 12.72 0.09
CA GLN A 112 5.34 11.29 0.37
C GLN A 112 5.61 11.03 1.86
N ASN A 113 6.40 11.89 2.50
CA ASN A 113 6.70 11.79 3.93
C ASN A 113 5.50 12.15 4.80
N SER A 114 4.70 13.13 4.38
CA SER A 114 3.48 13.52 5.08
C SER A 114 2.43 12.40 5.03
N ILE A 115 2.25 11.77 3.87
CA ILE A 115 1.36 10.62 3.72
C ILE A 115 1.84 9.46 4.58
N TRP A 116 3.13 9.10 4.48
CA TRP A 116 3.69 8.00 5.27
C TRP A 116 3.42 8.15 6.76
N LYS A 117 3.68 9.34 7.32
CA LYS A 117 3.45 9.65 8.74
C LYS A 117 1.98 9.53 9.18
N CYS A 118 1.04 9.78 8.28
CA CYS A 118 -0.38 9.75 8.60
C CYS A 118 -1.02 8.39 8.30
N ALA A 119 -0.52 7.65 7.32
CA ALA A 119 -1.20 6.48 6.75
C ALA A 119 -0.56 5.13 7.11
N PHE A 120 0.74 5.08 7.38
CA PHE A 120 1.44 3.83 7.65
C PHE A 120 1.41 3.48 9.14
N PRO A 121 1.11 2.22 9.52
CA PRO A 121 0.74 1.08 8.67
C PRO A 121 -0.78 0.94 8.41
N ASP A 122 -1.61 1.55 9.25
CA ASP A 122 -3.02 1.17 9.44
C ASP A 122 -3.90 1.41 8.21
N LEU A 123 -3.74 2.56 7.54
CA LEU A 123 -4.51 2.87 6.32
C LEU A 123 -4.22 1.85 5.22
N PHE A 124 -2.93 1.53 5.02
CA PHE A 124 -2.52 0.58 3.99
C PHE A 124 -3.04 -0.82 4.29
N LEU A 125 -2.90 -1.28 5.53
CA LEU A 125 -3.43 -2.59 5.92
C LEU A 125 -4.95 -2.65 5.72
N THR A 126 -5.66 -1.61 6.11
CA THR A 126 -7.11 -1.49 5.92
C THR A 126 -7.48 -1.57 4.45
N CYS A 127 -6.90 -0.72 3.60
CA CYS A 127 -7.25 -0.66 2.18
C CYS A 127 -6.82 -1.90 1.38
N LEU A 128 -5.71 -2.56 1.72
CA LEU A 128 -5.25 -3.79 1.06
C LEU A 128 -6.12 -5.02 1.35
N THR A 129 -7.07 -4.94 2.30
CA THR A 129 -8.00 -6.02 2.66
C THR A 129 -9.41 -5.83 2.11
N TYR A 130 -9.65 -4.77 1.32
CA TYR A 130 -10.94 -4.55 0.66
C TYR A 130 -11.22 -5.64 -0.39
N SER A 131 -12.51 -5.89 -0.67
CA SER A 131 -12.90 -6.73 -1.81
C SER A 131 -12.84 -5.99 -3.15
N ASP A 132 -12.80 -4.66 -3.12
CA ASP A 132 -12.75 -3.82 -4.32
C ASP A 132 -11.33 -3.74 -4.89
N GLU A 133 -11.12 -4.29 -6.08
CA GLU A 133 -9.81 -4.33 -6.75
C GLU A 133 -9.25 -2.94 -7.03
N LYS A 134 -10.10 -1.95 -7.33
CA LYS A 134 -9.64 -0.57 -7.60
C LYS A 134 -9.15 0.11 -6.33
N VAL A 135 -9.84 -0.07 -5.20
CA VAL A 135 -9.35 0.41 -3.89
C VAL A 135 -7.98 -0.20 -3.58
N ILE A 136 -7.81 -1.51 -3.77
CA ILE A 136 -6.53 -2.18 -3.56
C ILE A 136 -5.46 -1.61 -4.52
N ALA A 137 -5.74 -1.51 -5.81
CA ALA A 137 -4.81 -1.01 -6.81
C ALA A 137 -4.35 0.43 -6.50
N TYR A 138 -5.27 1.32 -6.14
CA TYR A 138 -4.91 2.69 -5.77
C TYR A 138 -4.17 2.76 -4.42
N CYS A 139 -4.48 1.87 -3.48
CA CYS A 139 -3.71 1.74 -2.24
C CYS A 139 -2.26 1.32 -2.53
N CYS A 140 -2.05 0.30 -3.36
CA CYS A 140 -0.72 -0.13 -3.80
C CYS A 140 0.03 1.01 -4.53
N MET A 141 -0.65 1.77 -5.39
CA MET A 141 -0.07 2.94 -6.05
C MET A 141 0.43 3.98 -5.04
N VAL A 142 -0.37 4.31 -4.02
CA VAL A 142 0.02 5.26 -2.96
C VAL A 142 1.21 4.71 -2.16
N LEU A 143 1.16 3.43 -1.81
CA LEU A 143 2.23 2.76 -1.07
C LEU A 143 3.55 2.80 -1.85
N PHE A 144 3.54 2.33 -3.09
CA PHE A 144 4.66 2.39 -4.02
C PHE A 144 5.23 3.80 -4.12
N THR A 145 4.37 4.79 -4.38
CA THR A 145 4.78 6.19 -4.56
C THR A 145 5.49 6.75 -3.32
N CYS A 146 5.15 6.28 -2.12
CA CYS A 146 5.72 6.76 -0.88
C CYS A 146 6.98 6.00 -0.44
N LEU A 147 7.22 4.80 -0.96
CA LEU A 147 8.33 3.92 -0.54
C LEU A 147 9.70 4.48 -0.93
N ASN A 148 10.67 4.25 -0.05
CA ASN A 148 12.09 4.46 -0.28
C ASN A 148 12.89 3.49 0.59
N SER A 149 14.22 3.48 0.45
CA SER A 149 15.08 2.54 1.18
C SER A 149 14.98 2.65 2.70
N GLU A 150 14.73 3.84 3.25
CA GLU A 150 14.54 4.05 4.69
C GLU A 150 13.22 3.44 5.15
N LYS A 151 12.13 3.73 4.44
CA LYS A 151 10.78 3.22 4.75
C LYS A 151 10.65 1.72 4.57
N VAL A 152 11.39 1.11 3.64
CA VAL A 152 11.44 -0.36 3.52
C VAL A 152 11.95 -1.03 4.80
N ARG A 153 12.88 -0.37 5.53
CA ARG A 153 13.39 -0.92 6.79
C ARG A 153 12.34 -0.91 7.90
N GLU A 154 11.35 -0.01 7.85
CA GLU A 154 10.26 0.04 8.83
C GLU A 154 9.37 -1.21 8.78
N PHE A 155 9.37 -1.97 7.68
CA PHE A 155 8.67 -3.26 7.58
C PHE A 155 9.32 -4.39 8.39
N LEU A 156 10.56 -4.20 8.85
CA LEU A 156 11.23 -5.18 9.72
C LEU A 156 10.60 -5.23 11.11
N ASP A 157 9.90 -4.16 11.51
CA ASP A 157 9.14 -4.15 12.76
C ASP A 157 7.98 -5.17 12.66
N PRO A 158 7.82 -6.07 13.65
CA PRO A 158 6.85 -7.16 13.55
C PRO A 158 5.41 -6.74 13.23
N GLY A 159 4.96 -5.58 13.71
CA GLY A 159 3.64 -5.03 13.41
C GLY A 159 3.48 -4.57 11.96
N ASN A 160 4.55 -4.03 11.38
CA ASN A 160 4.57 -3.45 10.04
C ASN A 160 4.79 -4.50 8.95
N LEU A 161 5.43 -5.63 9.29
CA LEU A 161 5.65 -6.76 8.37
C LEU A 161 4.34 -7.26 7.75
N THR A 162 3.22 -7.15 8.47
CA THR A 162 1.88 -7.52 8.01
C THR A 162 1.49 -6.79 6.73
N VAL A 163 1.91 -5.53 6.55
CA VAL A 163 1.63 -4.78 5.31
C VAL A 163 2.32 -5.46 4.12
N ALA A 164 3.60 -5.85 4.24
CA ALA A 164 4.32 -6.54 3.17
C ALA A 164 3.74 -7.93 2.89
N LEU A 165 3.31 -8.67 3.92
CA LEU A 165 2.59 -9.94 3.75
C LEU A 165 1.29 -9.75 2.97
N GLN A 166 0.54 -8.69 3.29
CA GLN A 166 -0.71 -8.39 2.59
C GLN A 166 -0.47 -7.96 1.14
N VAL A 167 0.60 -7.22 0.83
CA VAL A 167 0.98 -6.93 -0.57
C VAL A 167 1.28 -8.22 -1.33
N LEU A 168 1.95 -9.21 -0.72
CA LEU A 168 2.23 -10.49 -1.38
C LEU A 168 0.94 -11.25 -1.68
N LYS A 169 0.01 -11.22 -0.72
CA LYS A 169 -1.31 -11.81 -0.90
C LYS A 169 -2.07 -11.14 -2.06
N VAL A 170 -2.06 -9.81 -2.11
CA VAL A 170 -2.64 -9.05 -3.23
C VAL A 170 -2.00 -9.43 -4.55
N TYR A 171 -0.67 -9.53 -4.63
CA TYR A 171 0.03 -9.97 -5.84
C TYR A 171 -0.43 -11.36 -6.30
N LYS A 172 -0.55 -12.30 -5.36
CA LYS A 172 -0.99 -13.67 -5.64
C LYS A 172 -2.45 -13.74 -6.10
N GLU A 173 -3.33 -12.94 -5.49
CA GLU A 173 -4.77 -12.96 -5.76
C GLU A 173 -5.18 -12.11 -6.97
N GLN A 174 -4.44 -11.03 -7.23
CA GLN A 174 -4.75 -10.03 -8.25
C GLN A 174 -3.57 -9.85 -9.20
N LEU A 175 -3.34 -10.87 -10.05
CA LEU A 175 -2.26 -10.94 -11.06
C LEU A 175 -2.22 -9.77 -12.06
N GLU A 176 -3.13 -8.79 -11.95
CA GLU A 176 -3.21 -7.57 -12.75
C GLU A 176 -2.74 -6.29 -12.01
N SER A 177 -2.49 -6.34 -10.70
CA SER A 177 -2.04 -5.16 -9.94
C SER A 177 -0.53 -4.93 -10.13
N GLU A 178 -0.17 -4.23 -11.23
CA GLU A 178 1.19 -3.79 -11.56
C GLU A 178 1.91 -3.18 -10.33
N TRP A 179 1.19 -2.40 -9.53
CA TRP A 179 1.74 -1.75 -8.34
C TRP A 179 2.21 -2.74 -7.27
N SER A 180 1.48 -3.84 -7.03
CA SER A 180 1.89 -4.85 -6.05
C SER A 180 3.19 -5.56 -6.48
N PHE A 181 3.32 -5.84 -7.78
CA PHE A 181 4.54 -6.36 -8.38
C PHE A 181 5.70 -5.39 -8.21
N LEU A 182 5.52 -4.11 -8.58
CA LEU A 182 6.54 -3.07 -8.48
C LEU A 182 6.97 -2.79 -7.03
N ILE A 183 6.04 -2.83 -6.05
CA ILE A 183 6.40 -2.73 -4.63
C ILE A 183 7.43 -3.80 -4.27
N PHE A 184 7.21 -5.05 -4.69
CA PHE A 184 8.14 -6.12 -4.41
C PHE A 184 9.46 -5.94 -5.16
N THR A 185 9.39 -5.85 -6.49
CA THR A 185 10.58 -5.90 -7.35
C THR A 185 11.47 -4.68 -7.22
N ASP A 186 10.89 -3.50 -7.03
CA ASP A 186 11.66 -2.25 -7.01
C ASP A 186 12.00 -1.76 -5.60
N HIS A 187 11.32 -2.27 -4.57
CA HIS A 187 11.54 -1.86 -3.18
C HIS A 187 11.84 -3.04 -2.24
N LEU A 188 10.89 -3.94 -2.00
CA LEU A 188 11.02 -4.91 -0.90
C LEU A 188 12.17 -5.91 -1.12
N LEU A 189 12.35 -6.37 -2.36
CA LEU A 189 13.44 -7.27 -2.73
C LEU A 189 14.82 -6.61 -2.59
N LYS A 190 14.91 -5.27 -2.48
CA LYS A 190 16.19 -4.60 -2.22
C LYS A 190 16.69 -4.73 -0.78
N CYS A 191 15.87 -5.29 0.12
CA CYS A 191 16.24 -5.54 1.51
C CYS A 191 16.26 -7.06 1.82
N PRO A 192 17.43 -7.71 1.78
CA PRO A 192 17.58 -9.14 2.12
C PRO A 192 17.05 -9.51 3.50
N GLU A 193 17.22 -8.63 4.48
CA GLU A 193 16.73 -8.83 5.85
C GLU A 193 15.20 -8.93 5.87
N LEU A 194 14.51 -8.10 5.08
CA LEU A 194 13.05 -8.13 4.96
C LEU A 194 12.58 -9.40 4.25
N VAL A 195 13.26 -9.81 3.18
CA VAL A 195 12.92 -11.06 2.46
C VAL A 195 13.05 -12.27 3.38
N LYS A 196 14.08 -12.32 4.22
CA LYS A 196 14.23 -13.36 5.25
C LYS A 196 13.10 -13.35 6.27
N ALA A 197 12.75 -12.16 6.77
CA ALA A 197 11.65 -11.99 7.72
C ALA A 197 10.29 -12.42 7.13
N LEU A 198 10.02 -12.06 5.87
CA LEU A 198 8.85 -12.52 5.13
C LEU A 198 8.87 -14.04 4.99
N TYR A 199 9.93 -14.61 4.41
CA TYR A 199 10.04 -16.05 4.15
C TYR A 199 9.79 -16.92 5.40
N ALA A 200 10.22 -16.45 6.57
CA ALA A 200 9.98 -17.12 7.85
C ALA A 200 8.49 -17.18 8.25
N LYS A 201 7.67 -16.21 7.83
CA LYS A 201 6.22 -16.13 8.12
C LYS A 201 5.34 -16.73 7.04
N LEU A 202 5.84 -16.89 5.82
CA LEU A 202 5.08 -17.39 4.69
C LEU A 202 4.81 -18.91 4.77
N SER A 203 3.60 -19.30 4.34
CA SER A 203 3.27 -20.69 4.00
C SER A 203 4.06 -21.17 2.78
N ASN A 204 4.08 -22.48 2.52
CA ASN A 204 4.78 -23.03 1.36
C ASN A 204 4.25 -22.48 0.03
N GLN A 205 2.94 -22.22 -0.08
CA GLN A 205 2.36 -21.65 -1.29
C GLN A 205 2.75 -20.18 -1.48
N GLU A 206 2.77 -19.39 -0.41
CA GLU A 206 3.20 -17.98 -0.51
C GLU A 206 4.71 -17.85 -0.74
N ARG A 207 5.51 -18.79 -0.22
CA ARG A 207 6.94 -18.90 -0.56
C ARG A 207 7.15 -19.13 -2.05
N LEU A 208 6.28 -19.89 -2.70
CA LEU A 208 6.33 -20.07 -4.16
C LEU A 208 6.08 -18.73 -4.88
N SER A 209 5.06 -17.98 -4.47
CA SER A 209 4.80 -16.63 -5.03
C SER A 209 5.97 -15.67 -4.83
N LEU A 210 6.65 -15.72 -3.68
CA LEU A 210 7.87 -14.94 -3.45
C LEU A 210 9.03 -15.37 -4.38
N LEU A 211 9.17 -16.67 -4.66
CA LEU A 211 10.15 -17.18 -5.60
C LEU A 211 9.83 -16.77 -7.05
N GLU A 212 8.55 -16.75 -7.43
CA GLU A 212 8.10 -16.24 -8.73
C GLU A 212 8.48 -14.77 -8.93
N LEU A 213 8.29 -13.93 -7.90
CA LEU A 213 8.72 -12.53 -7.91
C LEU A 213 10.24 -12.37 -8.06
N LEU A 214 11.01 -13.18 -7.33
CA LEU A 214 12.47 -13.21 -7.44
C LEU A 214 12.92 -13.63 -8.84
N MET A 215 12.31 -14.68 -9.41
CA MET A 215 12.61 -15.12 -10.78
C MET A 215 12.24 -14.07 -11.82
N ALA A 216 11.10 -13.39 -11.65
CA ALA A 216 10.68 -12.29 -12.51
C ALA A 216 11.72 -11.16 -12.48
N LYS A 217 12.19 -10.78 -11.29
CA LYS A 217 13.21 -9.73 -11.14
C LYS A 217 14.55 -10.12 -11.78
N VAL A 218 14.98 -11.36 -11.64
CA VAL A 218 16.21 -11.88 -12.29
C VAL A 218 16.06 -11.93 -13.81
N SER A 219 14.85 -12.17 -14.30
CA SER A 219 14.56 -12.30 -15.74
C SER A 219 14.33 -10.96 -16.44
N GLU A 220 14.29 -9.85 -15.70
CA GLU A 220 14.14 -8.51 -16.29
C GLU A 220 15.31 -8.22 -17.24
N LYS A 221 14.97 -7.78 -18.46
CA LYS A 221 15.97 -7.48 -19.51
C LYS A 221 16.75 -6.18 -19.29
N ASN A 222 16.45 -5.47 -18.20
CA ASN A 222 17.11 -4.22 -17.87
C ASN A 222 18.53 -4.50 -17.37
N PRO A 223 19.50 -3.62 -17.66
CA PRO A 223 20.85 -3.78 -17.13
C PRO A 223 20.80 -3.73 -15.60
N VAL A 224 21.07 -4.88 -14.98
CA VAL A 224 21.13 -5.04 -13.52
C VAL A 224 22.35 -4.28 -13.02
N THR A 225 22.16 -3.42 -12.01
CA THR A 225 23.29 -2.72 -11.40
C THR A 225 24.17 -3.69 -10.59
N SER A 226 25.41 -3.31 -10.28
CA SER A 226 26.27 -4.13 -9.42
C SER A 226 25.67 -4.31 -8.02
N GLU A 227 24.95 -3.30 -7.52
CA GLU A 227 24.22 -3.35 -6.25
C GLU A 227 23.06 -4.35 -6.30
N ASP A 228 22.23 -4.31 -7.36
CA ASP A 228 21.14 -5.26 -7.56
C ASP A 228 21.65 -6.70 -7.67
N THR A 229 22.78 -6.90 -8.35
CA THR A 229 23.40 -8.23 -8.47
C THR A 229 23.83 -8.77 -7.11
N ASN A 230 24.46 -7.94 -6.27
CA ASN A 230 24.85 -8.33 -4.91
C ASN A 230 23.62 -8.71 -4.06
N VAL A 231 22.55 -7.91 -4.13
CA VAL A 231 21.30 -8.22 -3.43
C VAL A 231 20.72 -9.56 -3.88
N LEU A 232 20.66 -9.83 -5.19
CA LEU A 232 20.17 -11.09 -5.74
C LEU A 232 21.03 -12.29 -5.29
N MET A 233 22.36 -12.14 -5.23
CA MET A 233 23.25 -13.17 -4.69
C MET A 233 22.94 -13.47 -3.21
N ARG A 234 22.71 -12.43 -2.39
CA ARG A 234 22.34 -12.63 -0.98
C ARG A 234 21.00 -13.38 -0.82
N HIS A 235 20.06 -13.17 -1.73
CA HIS A 235 18.82 -13.95 -1.77
C HIS A 235 19.05 -15.40 -2.18
N ALA A 236 19.87 -15.64 -3.21
CA ALA A 236 20.22 -16.97 -3.67
C ALA A 236 20.94 -17.78 -2.58
N ASP A 237 21.92 -17.18 -1.90
CA ASP A 237 22.64 -17.81 -0.78
C ASP A 237 21.68 -18.18 0.36
N PHE A 238 20.76 -17.28 0.70
CA PHE A 238 19.74 -17.53 1.72
C PHE A 238 18.83 -18.71 1.34
N LEU A 239 18.30 -18.71 0.13
CA LEU A 239 17.41 -19.77 -0.35
C LEU A 239 18.12 -21.12 -0.47
N ALA A 240 19.37 -21.12 -0.93
CA ALA A 240 20.21 -22.31 -0.98
C ALA A 240 20.46 -22.89 0.42
N GLY A 241 20.74 -22.02 1.40
CA GLY A 241 20.87 -22.41 2.81
C GLY A 241 19.58 -23.03 3.36
N CYS A 242 18.42 -22.41 3.12
CA CYS A 242 17.13 -22.97 3.53
C CYS A 242 16.82 -24.32 2.87
N PHE A 243 17.23 -24.50 1.61
CA PHE A 243 17.05 -25.78 0.91
C PHE A 243 17.95 -26.87 1.50
N GLN A 244 19.24 -26.58 1.70
CA GLN A 244 20.18 -27.51 2.33
C GLN A 244 19.72 -27.96 3.71
N GLU A 245 19.34 -27.03 4.58
CA GLU A 245 18.86 -27.33 5.94
C GLU A 245 17.63 -28.26 5.93
N LYS A 246 16.68 -28.00 5.03
CA LYS A 246 15.48 -28.85 4.88
C LYS A 246 15.81 -30.22 4.33
N CYS A 247 16.67 -30.31 3.31
CA CYS A 247 17.12 -31.59 2.77
C CYS A 247 17.86 -32.43 3.81
N GLU A 248 18.77 -31.82 4.57
CA GLU A 248 19.46 -32.49 5.67
C GLU A 248 18.49 -33.01 6.73
N THR A 249 17.46 -32.23 7.05
CA THR A 249 16.42 -32.64 8.00
C THR A 249 15.65 -33.85 7.49
N VAL A 250 15.25 -33.87 6.21
CA VAL A 250 14.58 -35.02 5.59
C VAL A 250 15.48 -36.26 5.61
N LEU A 251 16.75 -36.12 5.22
CA LEU A 251 17.71 -37.23 5.23
C LEU A 251 17.89 -37.83 6.63
N LYS A 252 18.01 -36.98 7.66
CA LYS A 252 18.10 -37.42 9.07
C LYS A 252 16.83 -38.15 9.54
N LEU A 253 15.65 -37.66 9.16
CA LEU A 253 14.38 -38.32 9.50
C LEU A 253 14.27 -39.70 8.83
N THR A 254 14.65 -39.82 7.56
CA THR A 254 14.63 -41.11 6.86
C THR A 254 15.63 -42.11 7.44
N SER A 255 16.81 -41.66 7.88
CA SER A 255 17.80 -42.54 8.50
C SER A 255 17.38 -42.98 9.91
N ALA A 256 16.69 -42.13 10.67
CA ALA A 256 16.18 -42.47 11.99
C ALA A 256 14.99 -43.44 11.93
N ALA A 257 14.07 -43.26 10.96
CA ALA A 257 12.95 -44.18 10.75
C ALA A 257 13.43 -45.61 10.41
N ASN A 258 14.53 -45.74 9.67
CA ASN A 258 15.13 -47.04 9.35
C ASN A 258 15.85 -47.69 10.55
N ALA A 259 16.07 -46.98 11.66
CA ALA A 259 16.75 -47.49 12.86
C ALA A 259 15.78 -47.89 13.99
N GLU A 260 14.49 -47.56 13.87
CA GLU A 260 13.44 -47.94 14.84
C GLU A 260 12.63 -49.18 14.42
N ASP A 261 12.85 -49.69 13.20
CA ASP A 261 12.24 -50.93 12.66
C ASP A 261 13.17 -52.17 12.74
N GLU A 262 14.28 -52.09 13.50
CA GLU A 262 15.16 -53.23 13.88
C GLU A 262 15.06 -53.56 15.39
#